data_AF-A0A9E5RMG2-F1
#
_entry.id   AF-A0A9E5RMG2-F1
#
_cell.length_a   1.000
_cell.length_b   1.000
_cell.length_c   1.000
_cell.angle_alpha   90.00
_cell.angle_beta   90.00
_cell.angle_gamma   90.00
#
_symmetry.space_group_name_H-M   'P 1'
#
loop_
_entity.id
_entity.type
_entity.pdbx_description
1 polymer ?
#
loop_
_entity_poly.entity_id
_entity_poly.type
_entity_poly.pdbx_seq_one_letter_code
_entity_poly.pdbx_strand_id
1 'polypeptide(L)'
;MGAEPLLAAEKGKRQIAAVKVKSFVGASEMDDLEKAIGQYAVYRAVLAEREPERELYLAVSEDILKDIFDEPLGKLLLENDLAQVIGFNPKTEVIVRWIP
;
A
#
# COMPACT_ATOMS: atom_id res chain seq x y z
N MET A 1 -17.12 8.92 -2.86
CA MET A 1 -16.01 7.95 -3.00
C MET A 1 -14.76 8.77 -3.26
N GLY A 2 -14.08 9.15 -2.18
CA GLY A 2 -12.94 10.07 -2.20
C GLY A 2 -11.66 9.30 -1.91
N ALA A 3 -10.58 9.67 -2.60
CA ALA A 3 -9.27 9.12 -2.32
C ALA A 3 -8.93 9.33 -0.83
N GLU A 4 -8.64 8.23 -0.15
CA GLU A 4 -8.28 8.22 1.27
C GLU A 4 -6.94 8.95 1.49
N PRO A 5 -6.73 9.58 2.67
CA PRO A 5 -5.59 10.46 2.88
C PRO A 5 -4.25 9.72 2.71
N LEU A 6 -3.37 10.27 1.87
CA LEU A 6 -1.97 9.91 1.81
C LEU A 6 -1.34 10.15 3.19
N LEU A 7 -0.78 9.10 3.78
CA LEU A 7 0.01 9.23 5.00
C LEU A 7 1.44 9.54 4.61
N ALA A 8 1.89 10.76 4.90
CA ALA A 8 3.27 11.19 4.75
C ALA A 8 4.04 10.84 6.02
N ALA A 9 5.12 10.07 5.90
CA ALA A 9 6.06 9.80 6.99
C ALA A 9 7.48 10.12 6.55
N GLU A 10 8.26 10.72 7.46
CA GLU A 10 9.67 11.04 7.23
C GLU A 10 10.52 10.34 8.29
N LYS A 11 11.52 9.57 7.87
CA LYS A 11 12.54 9.00 8.78
C LYS A 11 13.93 9.24 8.19
N GLY A 12 14.63 10.25 8.73
CA GLY A 12 15.92 10.67 8.21
C GLY A 12 15.79 11.27 6.80
N LYS A 13 16.52 10.71 5.83
CA LYS A 13 16.41 11.12 4.41
C LYS A 13 15.29 10.41 3.63
N ARG A 14 14.60 9.44 4.25
CA ARG A 14 13.59 8.62 3.56
C ARG A 14 12.22 9.26 3.75
N GLN A 15 11.67 9.79 2.66
CA GLN A 15 10.31 10.30 2.61
C GLN A 15 9.41 9.20 2.05
N ILE A 16 8.36 8.89 2.81
CA ILE A 16 7.45 7.80 2.48
C ILE A 16 6.06 8.41 2.36
N ALA A 17 5.36 8.05 1.29
CA ALA A 17 3.93 8.22 1.17
C ALA A 17 3.28 6.84 1.30
N ALA A 18 2.17 6.75 2.01
CA ALA A 18 1.40 5.53 2.13
C ALA A 18 -0.06 5.76 1.75
N VAL A 19 -0.57 4.93 0.84
CA VAL A 19 -2.01 4.83 0.62
C VAL A 19 -2.54 3.82 1.64
N LYS A 20 -3.33 4.29 2.61
CA LYS A 20 -3.93 3.41 3.62
C LYS A 20 -5.16 2.74 3.04
N VAL A 21 -5.16 1.40 3.02
CA VAL A 21 -6.36 0.62 2.70
C VAL A 21 -7.04 0.29 4.02
N LYS A 22 -8.22 0.88 4.29
CA LYS A 22 -8.88 0.70 5.58
C LYS A 22 -9.43 -0.70 5.82
N SER A 23 -9.82 -1.42 4.78
CA SER A 23 -10.21 -2.82 4.90
C SER A 23 -10.66 -3.45 3.58
N PHE A 24 -10.46 -4.76 3.45
CA PHE A 24 -11.08 -5.62 2.44
C PHE A 24 -12.39 -6.23 2.99
N VAL A 25 -13.36 -5.38 3.38
CA VAL A 25 -14.72 -5.84 3.80
C VAL A 25 -15.80 -5.48 2.78
N GLY A 26 -15.42 -5.08 1.56
CA GLY A 26 -16.38 -4.97 0.46
C GLY A 26 -17.03 -6.31 0.12
N ALA A 27 -18.01 -6.29 -0.78
CA ALA A 27 -18.65 -7.52 -1.27
C ALA A 27 -17.69 -8.44 -2.05
N SER A 28 -16.49 -7.95 -2.41
CA SER A 28 -15.44 -8.67 -3.13
C SER A 28 -14.06 -8.13 -2.77
N GLU A 29 -13.20 -8.98 -2.21
CA GLU A 29 -11.79 -8.65 -1.91
C GLU A 29 -11.01 -8.25 -3.17
N MET A 30 -11.42 -8.79 -4.33
CA MET A 30 -10.81 -8.47 -5.62
C MET A 30 -11.09 -7.02 -6.05
N ASP A 31 -12.29 -6.51 -5.83
CA ASP A 31 -12.65 -5.13 -6.18
C ASP A 31 -11.89 -4.12 -5.29
N ASP A 32 -11.72 -4.46 -4.01
CA ASP A 32 -10.90 -3.66 -3.09
C ASP A 32 -9.41 -3.69 -3.48
N LEU A 33 -8.90 -4.84 -3.94
CA LEU A 33 -7.53 -4.98 -4.46
C LEU A 33 -7.31 -4.12 -5.72
N GLU A 34 -8.20 -4.23 -6.70
CA GLU A 34 -8.13 -3.48 -7.96
C GLU A 34 -8.14 -1.97 -7.71
N LYS A 35 -9.00 -1.49 -6.80
CA LYS A 35 -9.04 -0.08 -6.40
C LYS A 35 -7.76 0.36 -5.70
N ALA A 36 -7.24 -0.44 -4.78
CA ALA A 36 -6.01 -0.14 -4.06
C ALA A 36 -4.81 -0.02 -5.02
N ILE A 37 -4.68 -0.96 -5.95
CA ILE A 37 -3.64 -0.95 -6.98
C ILE A 37 -3.83 0.24 -7.93
N GLY A 38 -5.07 0.52 -8.37
CA GLY A 38 -5.37 1.68 -9.21
C GLY A 38 -5.01 3.01 -8.54
N GLN A 39 -5.36 3.18 -7.27
CA GLN A 39 -5.00 4.36 -6.49
C GLN A 39 -3.48 4.48 -6.34
N TYR A 40 -2.80 3.38 -5.99
CA TYR A 40 -1.35 3.33 -5.89
C TYR A 40 -0.68 3.77 -7.20
N ALA A 41 -1.10 3.23 -8.35
CA ALA A 41 -0.54 3.56 -9.65
C ALA A 41 -0.69 5.06 -9.98
N VAL A 42 -1.86 5.65 -9.71
CA VAL A 42 -2.11 7.09 -9.92
C VAL A 42 -1.18 7.94 -9.05
N TYR A 43 -1.07 7.65 -7.76
CA TYR A 43 -0.20 8.42 -6.87
C TYR A 43 1.28 8.21 -7.17
N ARG A 44 1.69 7.01 -7.59
CA ARG A 44 3.06 6.74 -8.01
C ARG A 44 3.45 7.61 -9.19
N ALA A 45 2.57 7.75 -10.18
CA ALA A 45 2.79 8.62 -11.33
C ALA A 45 2.91 10.10 -10.93
N VAL A 46 2.06 10.58 -10.01
CA VAL A 46 2.14 11.96 -9.51
C VAL A 46 3.42 12.22 -8.73
N LEU A 47 3.83 11.30 -7.87
CA LEU A 47 5.05 11.42 -7.07
C LEU A 47 6.31 11.34 -7.93
N ALA A 48 6.34 10.47 -8.93
CA ALA A 48 7.47 10.39 -9.87
C ALA A 48 7.76 11.73 -10.56
N GLU A 49 6.73 12.54 -10.83
CA GLU A 49 6.88 13.87 -11.44
C GLU A 49 7.25 14.95 -10.41
N ARG A 50 6.63 14.92 -9.22
CA ARG A 50 6.72 16.04 -8.25
C ARG A 50 7.77 15.86 -7.17
N GLU A 51 7.94 14.63 -6.70
CA GLU A 51 8.79 14.26 -5.57
C GLU A 51 9.46 12.90 -5.87
N PRO A 52 10.34 12.81 -6.89
CA PRO A 52 10.88 11.53 -7.38
C PRO A 52 11.71 10.75 -6.34
N GLU A 53 12.22 11.44 -5.30
CA GLU A 53 12.93 10.81 -4.19
C GLU A 53 11.99 10.20 -3.14
N ARG A 54 10.67 10.42 -3.27
CA ARG A 54 9.66 9.95 -2.32
C ARG A 54 9.14 8.58 -2.73
N GLU A 55 9.36 7.60 -1.85
CA GLU A 55 8.86 6.25 -2.06
C GLU A 55 7.38 6.15 -1.68
N LEU A 56 6.59 5.48 -2.51
CA LEU A 56 5.18 5.20 -2.25
C LEU A 56 5.01 3.75 -1.85
N TYR A 57 4.26 3.51 -0.78
CA TYR A 57 3.85 2.17 -0.37
C TYR A 57 2.34 2.09 -0.22
N LEU A 58 1.80 0.89 -0.39
CA LEU A 58 0.46 0.53 0.04
C LEU A 58 0.53 0.09 1.51
N ALA A 59 -0.14 0.80 2.40
CA ALA A 59 -0.21 0.43 3.82
C ALA A 59 -1.43 -0.45 4.08
N VAL A 60 -1.17 -1.69 4.48
CA VAL A 60 -2.18 -2.72 4.75
C VAL A 60 -2.02 -3.26 6.16
N SER A 61 -3.11 -3.74 6.76
CA SER A 61 -3.02 -4.40 8.07
C SER A 61 -2.25 -5.72 7.95
N GLU A 62 -1.73 -6.20 9.08
CA GLU A 62 -1.07 -7.51 9.16
C GLU A 62 -1.97 -8.65 8.66
N ASP A 63 -3.29 -8.57 8.88
CA ASP A 63 -4.25 -9.57 8.40
C ASP A 63 -4.31 -9.57 6.86
N ILE A 64 -4.48 -8.40 6.23
CA ILE A 64 -4.48 -8.27 4.76
C ILE A 64 -3.16 -8.69 4.13
N LEU A 65 -2.04 -8.41 4.80
CA LEU A 65 -0.74 -8.85 4.33
C LEU A 65 -0.70 -10.37 4.20
N LYS A 66 -1.25 -11.09 5.18
CA LYS A 66 -1.31 -12.56 5.19
C LYS A 66 -2.35 -13.09 4.21
N ASP A 67 -3.55 -12.52 4.22
CA ASP A 67 -4.69 -13.06 3.47
C ASP A 67 -4.63 -12.77 1.97
N ILE A 68 -3.92 -11.70 1.55
CA ILE A 68 -3.84 -11.28 0.14
C ILE A 68 -2.41 -11.32 -0.39
N PHE A 69 -1.47 -10.69 0.32
CA PHE A 69 -0.10 -10.48 -0.19
C PHE A 69 0.86 -11.65 0.05
N ASP A 70 0.53 -12.56 0.96
CA ASP A 70 1.23 -13.85 1.10
C ASP A 70 0.59 -14.96 0.24
N GLU A 71 -0.58 -14.71 -0.35
CA GLU A 71 -1.25 -15.60 -1.29
C GLU A 71 -0.71 -15.45 -2.72
N PRO A 72 -0.94 -16.43 -3.62
CA PRO A 72 -0.36 -16.43 -4.98
C PRO A 72 -0.67 -15.19 -5.81
N LEU A 73 -1.90 -14.65 -5.71
CA LEU A 73 -2.28 -13.46 -6.47
C LEU A 73 -1.50 -12.23 -5.99
N GLY A 74 -1.44 -11.98 -4.69
CA GLY A 74 -0.69 -10.83 -4.16
C GLY A 74 0.80 -10.95 -4.43
N LYS A 75 1.38 -12.15 -4.32
CA LYS A 75 2.77 -12.42 -4.73
C LYS A 75 3.02 -12.08 -6.20
N LEU A 76 2.12 -12.48 -7.09
CA LEU A 76 2.20 -12.13 -8.50
C LEU A 76 2.21 -10.60 -8.70
N LEU A 77 1.38 -9.85 -7.98
CA LEU A 77 1.36 -8.39 -8.08
C LEU A 77 2.68 -7.76 -7.61
N LEU A 78 3.25 -8.27 -6.51
CA LEU A 78 4.53 -7.82 -5.97
C LEU A 78 5.69 -8.13 -6.94
N GLU A 79 5.74 -9.34 -7.49
CA GLU A 79 6.77 -9.77 -8.45
C GLU A 79 6.75 -8.99 -9.76
N ASN A 80 5.60 -8.38 -10.12
CA ASN A 80 5.44 -7.54 -11.30
C ASN A 80 5.55 -6.04 -11.00
N ASP A 81 6.10 -5.66 -9.83
CA ASP A 81 6.30 -4.26 -9.41
C ASP A 81 5.02 -3.40 -9.42
N LEU A 82 3.85 -4.03 -9.26
CA LEU A 82 2.57 -3.30 -9.30
C LEU A 82 2.30 -2.53 -8.01
N ALA A 83 2.91 -2.93 -6.90
CA ALA A 83 2.88 -2.20 -5.64
C ALA A 83 4.08 -2.54 -4.74
N GLN A 84 4.56 -1.55 -3.98
CA GLN A 84 5.33 -1.77 -2.78
C GLN A 84 4.38 -1.78 -1.58
N VAL A 85 4.59 -2.66 -0.60
CA VAL A 85 3.61 -2.87 0.48
C VAL A 85 4.29 -2.74 1.85
N ILE A 86 3.61 -2.07 2.78
CA ILE A 86 3.95 -2.10 4.20
C ILE A 86 2.80 -2.72 4.98
N GLY A 87 3.14 -3.75 5.76
CA GLY A 87 2.23 -4.33 6.75
C GLY A 87 2.37 -3.61 8.08
N PHE A 88 1.26 -3.26 8.71
CA PHE A 88 1.25 -2.73 10.08
C PHE A 88 0.25 -3.47 10.97
N ASN A 89 0.55 -3.55 12.26
CA ASN A 89 -0.39 -4.05 13.25
C ASN A 89 -1.37 -2.92 13.62
N PRO A 90 -2.69 -3.07 13.37
CA PRO A 90 -3.65 -2.00 13.60
C PRO A 90 -3.92 -1.74 15.08
N LYS A 91 -3.57 -2.65 15.99
CA LYS A 91 -3.77 -2.48 17.44
C LYS A 91 -2.61 -1.75 18.09
N THR A 92 -1.38 -2.04 17.68
CA THR A 92 -0.17 -1.43 18.26
C THR A 92 0.37 -0.28 17.42
N GLU A 93 -0.17 -0.06 16.20
CA GLU A 93 0.27 0.96 15.24
C GLU A 93 1.75 0.86 14.86
N VAL A 94 2.28 -0.37 14.85
CA VAL A 94 3.69 -0.65 14.52
C VAL A 94 3.77 -1.33 13.16
N ILE A 95 4.76 -0.95 12.36
CA ILE A 95 5.07 -1.60 11.09
C ILE A 95 5.68 -2.98 11.36
N VAL A 96 5.07 -4.02 10.79
CA VAL A 96 5.50 -5.42 10.97
C VAL A 96 6.37 -5.92 9.82
N ARG A 97 6.17 -5.42 8.59
CA ARG A 97 6.91 -5.87 7.41
C ARG A 97 6.96 -4.79 6.32
N TRP A 98 8.08 -4.73 5.62
CA TRP A 98 8.28 -3.95 4.40
C TRP A 98 8.47 -4.90 3.22
N ILE A 99 7.81 -4.64 2.11
CA ILE A 99 7.97 -5.37 0.84
C ILE A 99 8.21 -4.31 -0.24
N PRO A 100 9.49 -4.06 -0.60
CA PRO A 100 9.85 -3.11 -1.65
C PRO A 100 9.57 -3.64 -3.05
#